data_AF-A0A2G6R4X1-F1
#
_entry.id   AF-A0A2G6R4X1-F1
#
_cell.length_a   1.000
_cell.length_b   1.000
_cell.length_c   1.000
_cell.angle_alpha   90.00
_cell.angle_beta   90.00
_cell.angle_gamma   90.00
#
_symmetry.space_group_name_H-M   'P 1'
#
loop_
_entity.id
_entity.type
_entity.pdbx_description
1 polymer ?
#
loop_
_entity_poly.entity_id
_entity_poly.type
_entity_poly.pdbx_seq_one_letter_code
_entity_poly.pdbx_strand_id
1 'polypeptide(L)'
;MKKYLLTFVVVFVAYLVGDAIYTEMTKDKTPGKAKRLPCQKKVTSFERSFSDPDVKYVQSLIEQGSVEFASFVEPAKYAKSTLFEYITLEEMDSAFKDYLHSYVKYNETNEHHYKLYYYVYENDKKDPGKKSAKSKLYAGYVVLEVKNTDNKSIYKVQIDLMDPKGSDIVSTIKCAIKSLMTYKK
;
A
#
# COMPACT_ATOMS: atom_id res chain seq x y z
N MET A 1 23.45 -53.54 18.89
CA MET A 1 23.50 -52.78 17.62
C MET A 1 22.12 -52.56 16.98
N LYS A 2 21.33 -53.61 16.67
CA LYS A 2 19.98 -53.44 16.07
C LYS A 2 18.99 -52.57 16.88
N LYS A 3 18.95 -52.68 18.22
CA LYS A 3 18.11 -51.82 19.07
C LYS A 3 18.51 -50.34 18.98
N TYR A 4 19.80 -50.03 19.06
CA TYR A 4 20.30 -48.66 18.95
C TYR A 4 20.07 -48.07 17.55
N LEU A 5 20.19 -48.89 16.50
CA LEU A 5 19.86 -48.50 15.13
C LEU A 5 18.37 -48.16 14.99
N LEU A 6 17.48 -48.99 15.55
CA LEU A 6 16.04 -48.74 15.55
C LEU A 6 15.70 -47.46 16.33
N THR A 7 16.29 -47.26 17.50
CA THR A 7 16.11 -46.04 18.29
C THR A 7 16.56 -44.80 17.51
N PHE A 8 17.71 -44.87 16.83
CA PHE A 8 18.21 -43.78 15.99
C PHE A 8 17.25 -43.45 14.85
N VAL A 9 16.74 -44.46 14.14
CA VAL A 9 15.76 -44.27 13.05
C VAL A 9 14.48 -43.61 13.57
N VAL A 10 13.97 -44.05 14.72
CA VAL A 10 12.75 -43.48 15.32
C VAL A 10 12.96 -42.01 15.69
N VAL A 11 14.09 -41.66 16.31
CA VAL A 11 14.41 -40.28 16.68
C VAL A 11 14.58 -39.40 15.43
N PHE A 12 15.24 -39.93 14.39
CA PHE A 12 15.44 -39.20 13.14
C PHE A 12 14.11 -38.91 12.42
N VAL A 13 13.21 -39.89 12.35
CA VAL A 13 11.87 -39.70 11.78
C VAL A 13 11.06 -38.70 12.61
N ALA A 14 11.11 -38.80 13.94
CA ALA A 14 10.43 -37.85 14.82
C ALA A 14 10.95 -36.41 14.62
N TYR A 15 12.26 -36.25 14.44
CA TYR A 15 12.88 -34.96 14.10
C TYR A 15 12.36 -34.41 12.77
N LEU A 16 12.38 -35.21 11.70
CA LEU A 16 11.89 -34.77 10.38
C LEU A 16 10.41 -34.37 10.39
N VAL A 17 9.58 -35.13 11.10
CA VAL A 17 8.15 -34.81 11.25
C VAL A 17 7.97 -33.53 12.08
N GLY A 18 8.72 -33.39 13.17
CA GLY A 18 8.70 -32.19 14.01
C GLY A 18 9.13 -30.93 13.24
N ASP A 19 10.19 -31.03 12.45
CA ASP A 19 10.71 -29.94 11.60
C ASP A 19 9.72 -29.56 10.49
N ALA A 20 9.08 -30.54 9.84
CA ALA A 20 8.05 -30.29 8.85
C ALA A 20 6.81 -29.58 9.44
N ILE A 21 6.35 -30.03 10.61
CA ILE A 21 5.23 -29.38 11.34
C ILE A 21 5.64 -27.97 11.77
N TYR A 22 6.83 -27.79 12.34
CA TYR A 22 7.32 -26.49 12.77
C TYR A 22 7.42 -25.52 11.59
N THR A 23 7.98 -25.97 10.46
CA THR A 23 8.10 -25.18 9.23
C THR A 23 6.74 -24.79 8.66
N GLU A 24 5.76 -25.69 8.65
CA GLU A 24 4.41 -25.38 8.16
C GLU A 24 3.61 -24.49 9.13
N MET A 25 3.86 -24.59 10.44
CA MET A 25 3.26 -23.72 11.45
C MET A 25 3.88 -22.33 11.50
N THR A 26 5.18 -22.21 11.20
CA THR A 26 5.94 -20.95 11.19
C THR A 26 6.02 -20.30 9.81
N LYS A 27 5.66 -21.02 8.75
CA LYS A 27 5.37 -20.45 7.44
C LYS A 27 4.35 -19.33 7.63
N ASP A 28 4.71 -18.13 7.19
CA ASP A 28 3.75 -17.03 7.11
C ASP A 28 2.54 -17.51 6.30
N LYS A 29 1.39 -17.67 6.97
CA LYS A 29 0.15 -18.22 6.41
C LYS A 29 -0.44 -17.37 5.27
N THR A 30 0.20 -16.26 4.96
CA THR A 30 -0.12 -15.38 3.83
C THR A 30 1.16 -15.05 3.07
N PRO A 31 1.71 -15.98 2.26
CA PRO A 31 2.75 -15.63 1.32
C PRO A 31 2.21 -14.51 0.42
N GLY A 32 2.80 -13.33 0.54
CA GLY A 32 2.52 -12.21 -0.34
C GLY A 32 1.57 -11.11 0.16
N LYS A 33 1.12 -11.11 1.42
CA LYS A 33 0.35 -9.98 1.99
C LYS A 33 1.14 -9.30 3.09
N ALA A 34 1.53 -8.04 2.88
CA ALA A 34 2.19 -7.25 3.90
C ALA A 34 1.30 -7.06 5.14
N LYS A 35 1.94 -6.90 6.29
CA LYS A 35 1.25 -6.69 7.56
C LYS A 35 0.48 -5.36 7.52
N ARG A 36 -0.85 -5.43 7.61
CA ARG A 36 -1.71 -4.24 7.59
C ARG A 36 -1.38 -3.25 8.71
N LEU A 37 -1.18 -1.99 8.33
CA LEU A 37 -0.97 -0.87 9.23
C LEU A 37 -2.23 -0.53 10.04
N PRO A 38 -2.10 0.09 11.24
CA PRO A 38 -3.26 0.50 12.03
C PRO A 38 -4.26 1.38 11.27
N CYS A 39 -3.79 2.29 10.42
CA CYS A 39 -4.66 3.15 9.61
C CYS A 39 -5.43 2.36 8.54
N GLN A 40 -4.81 1.35 7.91
CA GLN A 40 -5.46 0.44 6.97
C GLN A 40 -6.50 -0.50 7.60
N LYS A 41 -6.51 -0.64 8.94
CA LYS A 41 -7.50 -1.44 9.66
C LYS A 41 -8.78 -0.66 9.97
N LYS A 42 -8.73 0.68 9.91
CA LYS A 42 -9.89 1.54 10.19
C LYS A 42 -10.86 1.60 9.03
N VAL A 43 -10.38 1.40 7.81
CA VAL A 43 -11.12 1.52 6.56
C VAL A 43 -10.72 0.43 5.59
N THR A 44 -11.54 0.22 4.55
CA THR A 44 -11.20 -0.75 3.51
C THR A 44 -9.97 -0.29 2.75
N SER A 45 -9.03 -1.22 2.55
CA SER A 45 -7.76 -0.97 1.87
C SER A 45 -7.32 -2.18 1.07
N PHE A 46 -6.70 -1.90 -0.07
CA PHE A 46 -6.13 -2.88 -0.99
C PHE A 46 -4.68 -2.51 -1.25
N GLU A 47 -3.75 -3.40 -0.92
CA GLU A 47 -2.32 -3.19 -1.09
C GLU A 47 -1.72 -4.33 -1.90
N ARG A 48 -0.84 -4.00 -2.84
CA ARG A 48 -0.16 -4.97 -3.70
C ARG A 48 1.25 -4.48 -4.06
N SER A 49 2.25 -5.36 -3.91
CA SER A 49 3.54 -5.24 -4.59
C SER A 49 3.59 -6.19 -5.79
N PHE A 50 4.36 -5.79 -6.80
CA PHE A 50 4.63 -6.59 -7.98
C PHE A 50 6.08 -7.06 -8.04
N SER A 51 6.98 -6.42 -7.28
CA SER A 51 8.40 -6.79 -7.14
C SER A 51 8.97 -6.22 -5.84
N ASP A 52 9.43 -7.06 -4.91
CA ASP A 52 9.95 -6.61 -3.61
C ASP A 52 11.31 -5.89 -3.72
N PRO A 53 12.25 -6.30 -4.60
CA PRO A 53 13.46 -5.53 -4.86
C PRO A 53 13.17 -4.12 -5.36
N ASP A 54 12.21 -3.96 -6.26
CA ASP A 54 11.84 -2.65 -6.80
C ASP A 54 11.17 -1.76 -5.72
N VAL A 55 10.37 -2.35 -4.82
CA VAL A 55 9.82 -1.59 -3.68
C VAL A 55 10.93 -1.08 -2.77
N LYS A 56 11.92 -1.93 -2.43
CA LYS A 56 13.07 -1.51 -1.63
C LYS A 56 13.88 -0.41 -2.31
N TYR A 57 14.05 -0.52 -3.63
CA TYR A 57 14.75 0.49 -4.41
C TYR A 57 14.03 1.84 -4.38
N VAL A 58 12.72 1.85 -4.59
CA VAL A 58 11.90 3.08 -4.49
C VAL A 58 11.95 3.67 -3.08
N GLN A 59 11.88 2.84 -2.04
CA GLN A 59 12.07 3.32 -0.66
C GLN A 59 13.42 4.02 -0.50
N SER A 60 14.50 3.47 -1.07
CA SER A 60 15.81 4.11 -1.03
C SER A 60 15.88 5.43 -1.81
N LEU A 61 15.21 5.53 -2.96
CA LEU A 61 15.11 6.79 -3.71
C LEU A 61 14.37 7.87 -2.92
N ILE A 62 13.29 7.50 -2.22
CA ILE A 62 12.57 8.42 -1.32
C ILE A 62 13.47 8.88 -0.18
N GLU A 63 14.23 7.96 0.43
CA GLU A 63 15.19 8.30 1.48
C GLU A 63 16.33 9.23 0.99
N GLN A 64 16.65 9.20 -0.30
CA GLN A 64 17.63 10.09 -0.95
C GLN A 64 17.03 11.43 -1.41
N GLY A 65 15.70 11.59 -1.38
CA GLY A 65 15.03 12.78 -1.93
C GLY A 65 14.93 12.79 -3.46
N SER A 66 15.25 11.68 -4.12
CA SER A 66 15.30 11.55 -5.59
C SER A 66 14.00 10.97 -6.18
N VAL A 67 12.84 11.54 -5.82
CA VAL A 67 11.54 11.09 -6.34
C VAL A 67 10.67 12.26 -6.77
N GLU A 68 10.20 12.19 -8.01
CA GLU A 68 9.13 13.05 -8.51
C GLU A 68 7.78 12.36 -8.32
N PHE A 69 6.75 13.18 -8.05
CA PHE A 69 5.38 12.70 -8.02
C PHE A 69 4.50 13.47 -8.99
N ALA A 70 3.44 12.82 -9.44
CA ALA A 70 2.34 13.42 -10.17
C ALA A 70 1.02 13.12 -9.44
N SER A 71 0.14 14.11 -9.43
CA SER A 71 -1.11 14.05 -8.70
C SER A 71 -2.30 14.47 -9.57
N PHE A 72 -3.46 13.91 -9.27
CA PHE A 72 -4.71 14.31 -9.92
C PHE A 72 -5.92 13.97 -9.04
N VAL A 73 -7.05 14.60 -9.38
CA VAL A 73 -8.35 14.34 -8.76
C VAL A 73 -9.32 13.80 -9.81
N GLU A 74 -10.16 12.86 -9.40
CA GLU A 74 -11.25 12.33 -10.22
C GLU A 74 -12.60 12.68 -9.57
N PRO A 75 -13.24 13.81 -9.97
CA PRO A 75 -14.55 14.21 -9.46
C PRO A 75 -15.67 13.28 -9.93
N ALA A 76 -16.78 13.31 -9.18
CA ALA A 76 -18.02 12.67 -9.60
C ALA A 76 -18.52 13.24 -10.96
N LYS A 77 -19.10 12.37 -11.80
CA LYS A 77 -19.51 12.71 -13.17
C LYS A 77 -21.03 12.97 -13.29
N TYR A 78 -21.83 12.20 -12.57
CA TYR A 78 -23.30 12.22 -12.53
C TYR A 78 -23.83 12.97 -11.31
N ALA A 79 -23.12 12.93 -10.19
CA ALA A 79 -23.42 13.75 -9.02
C ALA A 79 -22.61 15.05 -9.04
N LYS A 80 -23.09 16.08 -8.32
CA LYS A 80 -22.26 17.24 -8.00
C LYS A 80 -21.07 16.75 -7.16
N SER A 81 -19.85 17.07 -7.60
CA SER A 81 -18.64 16.81 -6.85
C SER A 81 -18.62 17.65 -5.57
N THR A 82 -18.22 17.05 -4.45
CA THR A 82 -18.27 17.65 -3.11
C THR A 82 -16.94 17.58 -2.38
N LEU A 83 -16.15 16.50 -2.54
CA LEU A 83 -14.86 16.36 -1.86
C LEU A 83 -13.94 17.55 -2.16
N PHE A 84 -13.89 17.96 -3.42
CA PHE A 84 -13.00 19.03 -3.89
C PHE A 84 -13.53 20.44 -3.66
N GLU A 85 -14.69 20.59 -2.99
CA GLU A 85 -15.13 21.87 -2.43
C GLU A 85 -14.48 22.16 -1.06
N TYR A 86 -13.99 21.12 -0.37
CA TYR A 86 -13.44 21.21 0.99
C TYR A 86 -11.93 21.04 1.05
N ILE A 87 -11.33 20.46 0.01
CA ILE A 87 -9.88 20.31 -0.11
C ILE A 87 -9.45 20.44 -1.57
N THR A 88 -8.44 21.26 -1.80
CA THR A 88 -7.85 21.51 -3.11
C THR A 88 -6.73 20.52 -3.43
N LEU A 89 -6.37 20.38 -4.71
CA LEU A 89 -5.24 19.56 -5.11
C LEU A 89 -3.93 20.11 -4.52
N GLU A 90 -3.80 21.42 -4.43
CA GLU A 90 -2.65 22.11 -3.86
C GLU A 90 -2.46 21.78 -2.37
N GLU A 91 -3.55 21.75 -1.59
CA GLU A 91 -3.50 21.35 -0.18
C GLU A 91 -3.11 19.88 -0.01
N MET A 92 -3.63 19.01 -0.89
CA MET A 92 -3.25 17.60 -0.91
C MET A 92 -1.78 17.43 -1.29
N ASP A 93 -1.30 18.14 -2.30
CA ASP A 93 0.09 18.11 -2.77
C ASP A 93 1.05 18.61 -1.69
N SER A 94 0.69 19.68 -0.98
CA SER A 94 1.48 20.16 0.16
C SER A 94 1.56 19.09 1.25
N ALA A 95 0.44 18.50 1.65
CA ALA A 95 0.42 17.47 2.68
C ALA A 95 1.18 16.21 2.25
N PHE A 96 1.10 15.84 0.98
CA PHE A 96 1.81 14.73 0.39
C PHE A 96 3.33 14.97 0.43
N LYS A 97 3.77 16.12 -0.09
CA LYS A 97 5.16 16.53 -0.14
C LYS A 97 5.77 16.65 1.25
N ASP A 98 5.10 17.32 2.17
CA ASP A 98 5.58 17.50 3.55
C ASP A 98 5.78 16.16 4.26
N TYR A 99 4.83 15.23 4.07
CA TYR A 99 4.94 13.92 4.70
C TYR A 99 5.95 13.01 4.01
N LEU A 100 6.04 13.03 2.68
CA LEU A 100 7.07 12.29 1.94
C LEU A 100 8.47 12.77 2.33
N HIS A 101 8.66 14.09 2.46
CA HIS A 101 9.92 14.70 2.87
C HIS A 101 10.37 14.26 4.27
N SER A 102 9.44 13.89 5.16
CA SER A 102 9.79 13.34 6.48
C SER A 102 10.55 12.00 6.43
N TYR A 103 10.56 11.33 5.28
CA TYR A 103 11.32 10.11 5.04
C TYR A 103 12.69 10.35 4.39
N VAL A 104 12.96 11.57 3.92
CA VAL A 104 14.26 11.94 3.34
C VAL A 104 15.31 11.97 4.45
N LYS A 105 16.41 11.24 4.23
CA LYS A 105 17.56 11.14 5.13
C LYS A 105 18.81 11.73 4.52
N TYR A 106 18.93 11.64 3.20
CA TYR A 106 20.07 12.09 2.42
C TYR A 106 19.57 13.11 1.39
N ASN A 107 20.42 14.06 1.00
CA ASN A 107 20.13 15.03 -0.05
C ASN A 107 21.00 14.70 -1.26
N GLU A 108 20.70 13.57 -1.90
CA GLU A 108 21.45 13.05 -3.04
C GLU A 108 20.55 13.08 -4.28
N THR A 109 21.10 13.46 -5.42
CA THR A 109 20.38 13.48 -6.70
C THR A 109 20.78 12.26 -7.52
N ASN A 110 19.80 11.45 -7.88
CA ASN A 110 19.95 10.25 -8.70
C ASN A 110 19.10 10.38 -9.96
N GLU A 111 19.64 10.03 -11.13
CA GLU A 111 18.95 10.13 -12.43
C GLU A 111 17.91 9.01 -12.67
N HIS A 112 17.57 8.22 -11.65
CA HIS A 112 16.69 7.08 -11.79
C HIS A 112 15.21 7.47 -11.60
N HIS A 113 14.47 7.48 -12.70
CA HIS A 113 13.09 7.97 -12.75
C HIS A 113 12.05 6.87 -12.45
N TYR A 114 11.84 6.54 -11.17
CA TYR A 114 10.55 5.97 -10.75
C TYR A 114 9.56 7.11 -10.57
N LYS A 115 8.33 6.93 -11.05
CA LYS A 115 7.27 7.93 -10.92
C LYS A 115 6.29 7.51 -9.86
N LEU A 116 6.11 8.39 -8.89
CA LEU A 116 5.12 8.24 -7.84
C LEU A 116 3.83 8.91 -8.31
N TYR A 117 2.75 8.16 -8.42
CA TYR A 117 1.44 8.71 -8.73
C TYR A 117 0.58 8.62 -7.49
N TYR A 118 -0.09 9.71 -7.14
CA TYR A 118 -1.18 9.61 -6.19
C TYR A 118 -2.41 10.32 -6.73
N TYR A 119 -3.59 9.80 -6.44
CA TYR A 119 -4.83 10.46 -6.86
C TYR A 119 -5.96 10.20 -5.87
N VAL A 120 -6.91 11.13 -5.88
CA VAL A 120 -8.12 11.03 -5.08
C VAL A 120 -9.31 10.89 -6.01
N TYR A 121 -10.04 9.80 -5.86
CA TYR A 121 -11.26 9.54 -6.60
C TYR A 121 -12.48 9.78 -5.72
N GLU A 122 -13.43 10.57 -6.20
CA GLU A 122 -14.71 10.75 -5.52
C GLU A 122 -15.73 9.69 -5.94
N ASN A 123 -16.35 9.04 -4.96
CA ASN A 123 -17.34 8.02 -5.21
C ASN A 123 -18.65 8.64 -5.70
N ASP A 124 -18.86 8.59 -7.02
CA ASP A 124 -20.12 9.03 -7.61
C ASP A 124 -21.29 8.11 -7.27
N LYS A 125 -22.09 8.44 -6.25
CA LYS A 125 -23.21 7.60 -5.78
C LYS A 125 -24.40 7.56 -6.76
N LYS A 126 -24.44 8.49 -7.73
CA LYS A 126 -25.49 8.58 -8.76
C LYS A 126 -25.10 7.87 -10.06
N ASP A 127 -23.90 7.30 -10.14
CA ASP A 127 -23.48 6.48 -11.27
C ASP A 127 -24.48 5.32 -11.52
N PRO A 128 -25.08 5.22 -12.73
CA PRO A 128 -26.03 4.15 -13.07
C PRO A 128 -25.42 2.75 -13.03
N GLY A 129 -24.09 2.63 -13.13
CA GLY A 129 -23.36 1.38 -12.93
C GLY A 129 -23.38 0.87 -11.48
N LYS A 130 -23.66 1.74 -10.50
CA LYS A 130 -23.64 1.39 -9.06
C LYS A 130 -24.98 0.88 -8.57
N LYS A 131 -25.10 -0.45 -8.58
CA LYS A 131 -26.34 -1.17 -8.24
C LYS A 131 -26.51 -1.50 -6.76
N SER A 132 -25.45 -1.46 -5.94
CA SER A 132 -25.51 -1.93 -4.55
C SER A 132 -25.31 -0.81 -3.52
N ALA A 133 -25.92 -0.95 -2.35
CA ALA A 133 -25.69 -0.04 -1.22
C ALA A 133 -24.21 0.03 -0.81
N LYS A 134 -23.50 -1.11 -0.87
CA LYS A 134 -22.05 -1.17 -0.58
C LYS A 134 -21.24 -0.28 -1.52
N SER A 135 -21.56 -0.25 -2.81
CA SER A 135 -20.87 0.61 -3.78
C SER A 135 -21.09 2.12 -3.55
N LYS A 136 -22.04 2.50 -2.69
CA LYS A 136 -22.38 3.89 -2.36
C LYS A 136 -21.94 4.30 -0.95
N LEU A 137 -21.25 3.41 -0.22
CA LEU A 137 -20.91 3.61 1.18
C LEU A 137 -19.84 4.69 1.34
N TYR A 138 -18.73 4.57 0.63
CA TYR A 138 -17.56 5.43 0.75
C TYR A 138 -17.75 6.78 0.06
N ALA A 139 -17.02 7.79 0.51
CA ALA A 139 -16.95 9.10 -0.12
C ALA A 139 -16.04 9.09 -1.36
N GLY A 140 -15.10 8.16 -1.41
CA GLY A 140 -14.06 8.09 -2.42
C GLY A 140 -12.95 7.15 -1.99
N TYR A 141 -11.78 7.30 -2.60
CA TYR A 141 -10.56 6.61 -2.16
C TYR A 141 -9.31 7.38 -2.58
N VAL A 142 -8.23 7.20 -1.82
CA VAL A 142 -6.88 7.62 -2.20
C VAL A 142 -6.17 6.43 -2.82
N VAL A 143 -5.48 6.65 -3.93
CA VAL A 143 -4.55 5.69 -4.52
C VAL A 143 -3.14 6.27 -4.47
N LEU A 144 -2.18 5.45 -4.08
CA LEU A 144 -0.76 5.67 -4.30
C LEU A 144 -0.24 4.52 -5.15
N GLU A 145 0.37 4.84 -6.28
CA GLU A 145 0.90 3.88 -7.24
C GLU A 145 2.31 4.28 -7.66
N VAL A 146 3.24 3.33 -7.61
CA VAL A 146 4.60 3.52 -8.08
C VAL A 146 4.76 2.81 -9.39
N LYS A 147 5.29 3.51 -10.40
CA LYS A 147 5.62 2.92 -11.68
C LYS A 147 7.10 3.09 -12.00
N ASN A 148 7.68 2.08 -12.61
CA ASN A 148 9.03 2.17 -13.16
C ASN A 148 9.02 2.93 -14.51
N THR A 149 10.19 3.05 -15.13
CA THR A 149 10.40 3.71 -16.43
C THR A 149 9.62 3.06 -17.58
N ASP A 150 9.32 1.76 -17.49
CA ASP A 150 8.51 1.01 -18.45
C ASP A 150 6.99 1.19 -18.22
N ASN A 151 6.58 2.08 -17.31
CA ASN A 151 5.19 2.30 -16.90
C ASN A 151 4.54 1.05 -16.26
N LYS A 152 5.33 0.11 -15.74
CA LYS A 152 4.85 -1.07 -15.01
C LYS A 152 4.63 -0.71 -13.54
N SER A 153 3.49 -1.11 -12.98
CA SER A 153 3.18 -0.94 -11.56
C SER A 153 4.11 -1.80 -10.71
N ILE A 154 4.76 -1.18 -9.75
CA ILE A 154 5.69 -1.81 -8.80
C ILE A 154 5.04 -1.99 -7.45
N TYR A 155 4.28 -0.97 -7.04
CA TYR A 155 3.53 -0.93 -5.81
C TYR A 155 2.23 -0.17 -6.04
N LYS A 156 1.16 -0.62 -5.41
CA LYS A 156 -0.12 0.08 -5.40
C LYS A 156 -0.82 -0.12 -4.07
N VAL A 157 -1.29 0.97 -3.49
CA VAL A 157 -2.22 0.94 -2.36
C VAL A 157 -3.41 1.83 -2.65
N GLN A 158 -4.60 1.31 -2.40
CA GLN A 158 -5.86 2.03 -2.40
C GLN A 158 -6.44 2.00 -0.99
N ILE A 159 -6.90 3.15 -0.50
CA ILE A 159 -7.49 3.29 0.83
C ILE A 159 -8.77 4.11 0.70
N ASP A 160 -9.89 3.54 1.13
CA ASP A 160 -11.22 4.16 1.00
C ASP A 160 -11.40 5.32 1.99
N LEU A 161 -12.14 6.35 1.56
CA LEU A 161 -12.52 7.52 2.35
C LEU A 161 -13.93 7.34 2.92
N MET A 162 -14.08 7.63 4.20
CA MET A 162 -15.35 7.49 4.91
C MET A 162 -16.10 8.81 5.02
N ASP A 163 -15.39 9.94 5.16
CA ASP A 163 -16.02 11.24 5.36
C ASP A 163 -16.49 11.85 4.03
N PRO A 164 -17.80 12.12 3.85
CA PRO A 164 -18.33 12.78 2.66
C PRO A 164 -17.73 14.17 2.38
N LYS A 165 -17.15 14.84 3.38
CA LYS A 165 -16.45 16.13 3.24
C LYS A 165 -14.94 15.99 3.08
N GLY A 166 -14.42 14.76 3.07
CA GLY A 166 -13.01 14.50 2.81
C GLY A 166 -12.05 14.90 3.94
N SER A 167 -12.54 15.09 5.18
CA SER A 167 -11.67 15.46 6.31
C SER A 167 -10.59 14.41 6.60
N ASP A 168 -10.80 13.16 6.17
CA ASP A 168 -9.88 12.05 6.30
C ASP A 168 -8.86 11.94 5.15
N ILE A 169 -8.97 12.72 4.07
CA ILE A 169 -8.09 12.65 2.89
C ILE A 169 -6.61 12.80 3.27
N VAL A 170 -6.24 13.85 4.00
CA VAL A 170 -4.86 14.10 4.40
C VAL A 170 -4.30 12.94 5.23
N SER A 171 -5.09 12.44 6.18
CA SER A 171 -4.68 11.31 7.02
C SER A 171 -4.52 10.01 6.21
N THR A 172 -5.31 9.86 5.15
CA THR A 172 -5.31 8.71 4.24
C THR A 172 -4.11 8.76 3.29
N ILE A 173 -3.76 9.94 2.76
CA ILE A 173 -2.52 10.18 2.00
C ILE A 173 -1.30 9.78 2.85
N LYS A 174 -1.24 10.25 4.09
CA LYS A 174 -0.16 9.89 5.02
C LYS A 174 -0.11 8.38 5.28
N CYS A 175 -1.27 7.74 5.42
CA CYS A 175 -1.34 6.28 5.55
C CYS A 175 -0.80 5.57 4.30
N ALA A 176 -1.13 6.03 3.10
CA ALA A 176 -0.67 5.45 1.84
C ALA A 176 0.86 5.55 1.70
N ILE A 177 1.45 6.72 1.97
CA ILE A 177 2.91 6.90 1.98
C ILE A 177 3.56 5.99 3.02
N LYS A 178 3.03 5.96 4.24
CA LYS A 178 3.54 5.08 5.30
C LYS A 178 3.45 3.60 4.90
N SER A 179 2.41 3.21 4.17
CA SER A 179 2.24 1.87 3.63
C SER A 179 3.39 1.50 2.71
N LEU A 180 3.71 2.36 1.74
CA LEU A 180 4.87 2.17 0.86
C LEU A 180 6.18 2.11 1.67
N MET A 181 6.42 3.07 2.56
CA MET A 181 7.69 3.19 3.27
C MET A 181 7.94 2.10 4.31
N THR A 182 6.89 1.45 4.80
CA THR A 182 7.00 0.34 5.76
C THR A 182 6.74 -1.02 5.12
N TYR A 183 6.53 -1.04 3.80
CA TYR A 183 6.28 -2.27 3.08
C TYR A 183 7.45 -3.23 3.20
N LYS A 184 7.17 -4.40 3.76
CA LYS A 184 8.08 -5.54 3.84
C LYS A 184 7.25 -6.78 3.61
N LYS A 185 7.69 -7.61 2.66
CA LYS A 185 7.18 -8.96 2.44
C LYS A 185 8.14 -9.96 3.08
#